data_AF-A0A2N3REY2-F1
#
_entry.id   AF-A0A2N3REY2-F1
#
_cell.length_a   1.000
_cell.length_b   1.000
_cell.length_c   1.000
_cell.angle_alpha   90.00
_cell.angle_beta   90.00
_cell.angle_gamma   90.00
#
_symmetry.space_group_name_H-M   'P 1'
#
loop_
_entity.id
_entity.type
_entity.pdbx_description
1 polymer ?
#
loop_
_entity_poly.entity_id
_entity_poly.type
_entity_poly.pdbx_seq_one_letter_code
_entity_poly.pdbx_strand_id
1 'polypeptide(L)'
;MSSVPSPNRVLLSAAGSGKTTLLVRQALERPGRRIAIVTYTLENLEEIRRSFEVHAGAVPAHVTLHSWYGFLLRECIRPYQAALCAEPRVETILFVEGLTNNRAPRTQVARHYLAGNRMYSDRAADFAVRCDELTQGQVMARLAAMYDELYIDEVQDLAGYDLDLVELLLKSAIAITLVGDTRQATYATNYAQRHSQYRGPNLAALFQIWESDGLCQLDHRLISLRCVQALCDMADTLYPQMPRTESGNGEVTGHDGIYLVAPGDVAAYMQEFAPTVLRHDRRQACDGLPAVNFGQCKGRTYPRVLIFPNGPLTQYLRTADAARITAPPKYYVAFTRARQSVAFVYAGVCTLPGHQLYVPASAST
;
A
#
# COMPACT_ATOMS: atom_id res chain seq x y z
N MET A 1 18.56 20.86 -26.09
CA MET A 1 18.26 21.31 -24.71
C MET A 1 18.66 20.18 -23.79
N SER A 2 19.66 20.37 -22.94
CA SER A 2 20.02 19.37 -21.92
C SER A 2 18.89 19.38 -20.89
N SER A 3 18.00 18.40 -20.94
CA SER A 3 16.94 18.26 -19.94
C SER A 3 17.62 17.87 -18.63
N VAL A 4 17.71 18.81 -17.70
CA VAL A 4 18.01 18.48 -16.30
C VAL A 4 16.98 17.43 -15.88
N PRO A 5 17.40 16.23 -15.44
CA PRO A 5 16.47 15.19 -15.05
C PRO A 5 15.53 15.71 -13.97
N SER A 6 14.23 15.39 -14.05
CA SER A 6 13.27 15.80 -13.03
C SER A 6 13.76 15.38 -11.64
N PRO A 7 13.71 16.25 -10.62
CA PRO A 7 14.07 15.89 -9.26
C PRO A 7 13.06 14.91 -8.63
N ASN A 8 11.90 14.71 -9.26
CA ASN A 8 10.86 13.84 -8.76
C ASN A 8 11.13 12.38 -9.13
N ARG A 9 10.79 11.47 -8.21
CA ARG A 9 11.02 10.04 -8.36
C ARG A 9 9.78 9.23 -8.07
N VAL A 10 9.60 8.15 -8.81
CA VAL A 10 8.61 7.12 -8.54
C VAL A 10 9.34 5.80 -8.36
N LEU A 11 9.20 5.20 -7.18
CA LEU A 11 9.86 3.95 -6.80
C LEU A 11 8.85 2.81 -6.76
N LEU A 12 8.72 2.10 -7.88
CA LEU A 12 7.91 0.87 -7.96
C LEU A 12 8.64 -0.28 -7.29
N SER A 13 8.18 -0.63 -6.10
CA SER A 13 8.92 -1.48 -5.18
C SER A 13 8.17 -2.78 -4.91
N ALA A 14 8.88 -3.91 -4.88
CA ALA A 14 8.32 -5.19 -4.49
C ALA A 14 7.97 -5.24 -2.99
N ALA A 15 7.12 -6.19 -2.59
CA ALA A 15 6.80 -6.42 -1.19
C ALA A 15 8.06 -6.73 -0.36
N GLY A 16 8.21 -6.06 0.79
CA GLY A 16 9.36 -6.27 1.68
C GLY A 16 10.67 -5.63 1.22
N SER A 17 10.66 -4.75 0.20
CA SER A 17 11.83 -4.02 -0.32
C SER A 17 12.40 -2.92 0.61
N GLY A 18 11.80 -2.72 1.78
CA GLY A 18 12.22 -1.70 2.74
C GLY A 18 11.78 -0.28 2.41
N LYS A 19 10.64 -0.10 1.72
CA LYS A 19 10.06 1.22 1.34
C LYS A 19 10.09 2.25 2.47
N THR A 20 9.48 1.92 3.61
CA THR A 20 9.39 2.80 4.78
C THR A 20 10.77 3.14 5.33
N THR A 21 11.64 2.14 5.49
CA THR A 21 13.02 2.33 5.95
C THR A 21 13.83 3.21 4.99
N LEU A 22 13.62 3.08 3.68
CA LEU A 22 14.25 3.91 2.66
C LEU A 22 13.86 5.38 2.86
N LEU A 23 12.56 5.68 2.96
CA LEU A 23 12.08 7.05 3.16
C LEU A 23 12.62 7.67 4.45
N VAL A 24 12.65 6.88 5.54
CA VAL A 24 13.21 7.31 6.83
C VAL A 24 14.69 7.63 6.71
N ARG A 25 15.50 6.74 6.10
CA ARG A 25 16.94 6.98 5.93
C ARG A 25 17.22 8.20 5.05
N GLN A 26 16.50 8.35 3.95
CA GLN A 26 16.61 9.52 3.08
C GLN A 26 16.31 10.83 3.82
N ALA A 27 15.27 10.85 4.66
CA ALA A 27 14.94 12.01 5.46
C ALA A 27 16.00 12.33 6.53
N LEU A 28 16.61 11.30 7.14
CA LEU A 28 17.68 11.46 8.13
C LEU A 28 18.98 11.98 7.51
N GLU A 29 19.27 11.62 6.26
CA GLU A 29 20.44 12.09 5.51
C GLU A 29 20.30 13.57 5.06
N ARG A 30 19.16 14.22 5.31
CA ARG A 30 18.85 15.58 4.84
C ARG A 30 18.36 16.52 5.95
N PRO A 31 19.15 16.74 7.03
CA PRO A 31 18.73 17.57 8.17
C PRO A 31 18.48 19.04 7.84
N GLY A 32 19.01 19.55 6.71
CA GLY A 32 18.80 20.92 6.25
C GLY A 32 17.55 21.13 5.37
N ARG A 33 16.75 20.08 5.14
CA ARG A 33 15.56 20.13 4.28
C ARG A 33 14.30 19.97 5.13
N ARG A 34 13.23 20.70 4.79
CA ARG A 34 11.91 20.56 5.41
C ARG A 34 11.14 19.48 4.67
N ILE A 35 10.87 18.36 5.32
CA ILE A 35 10.37 17.15 4.68
C ILE A 35 8.99 16.81 5.23
N ALA A 36 8.04 16.53 4.34
CA ALA A 36 6.79 15.87 4.71
C ALA A 36 6.78 14.43 4.23
N ILE A 37 6.35 13.50 5.09
CA ILE A 37 6.08 12.10 4.72
C ILE A 37 4.60 11.83 4.91
N VAL A 38 3.95 11.35 3.85
CA VAL A 38 2.52 11.12 3.78
C VAL A 38 2.25 9.66 3.46
N THR A 39 1.32 9.04 4.18
CA THR A 39 0.86 7.67 3.90
C THR A 39 -0.66 7.56 4.09
N TYR A 40 -1.28 6.54 3.52
CA TYR A 40 -2.73 6.42 3.53
C TYR A 40 -3.31 6.02 4.90
N THR A 41 -2.75 5.03 5.57
CA THR A 41 -3.32 4.44 6.80
C THR A 41 -2.64 4.97 8.07
N LEU A 42 -3.39 4.99 9.18
CA LEU A 42 -2.82 5.34 10.49
C LEU A 42 -1.79 4.29 10.97
N GLU A 43 -1.97 3.02 10.60
CA GLU A 43 -1.04 1.96 10.95
C GLU A 43 0.32 2.16 10.26
N ASN A 44 0.33 2.48 8.96
CA ASN A 44 1.56 2.79 8.24
C ASN A 44 2.23 4.06 8.78
N LEU A 45 1.43 5.06 9.20
CA LEU A 45 1.96 6.29 9.79
C LEU A 45 2.71 6.00 11.09
N GLU A 46 2.18 5.08 11.90
CA GLU A 46 2.81 4.62 13.13
C GLU A 46 4.04 3.74 12.85
N GLU A 47 4.03 2.92 11.80
CA GLU A 47 5.21 2.18 11.34
C GLU A 47 6.35 3.12 10.92
N ILE A 48 6.04 4.20 10.19
CA ILE A 48 7.02 5.24 9.83
C ILE A 48 7.60 5.88 11.11
N ARG A 49 6.74 6.26 12.07
CA ARG A 49 7.17 6.84 13.35
C ARG A 49 8.11 5.91 14.11
N ARG A 50 7.73 4.64 14.29
CA ARG A 50 8.58 3.64 14.95
C ARG A 50 9.89 3.43 14.22
N SER A 51 9.88 3.47 12.89
CA SER A 51 11.12 3.37 12.12
C SER A 51 12.05 4.56 12.36
N PHE A 52 11.55 5.78 12.59
CA PHE A 52 12.37 6.90 13.07
C PHE A 52 12.88 6.68 14.49
N GLU A 53 12.03 6.20 15.41
CA GLU A 53 12.44 5.91 16.79
C GLU A 53 13.57 4.89 16.85
N VAL A 54 13.50 3.83 16.04
CA VAL A 54 14.56 2.82 15.93
C VAL A 54 15.86 3.37 15.35
N HIS A 55 15.80 4.26 14.35
CA HIS A 55 17.00 4.74 13.64
C HIS A 55 17.59 6.04 14.16
N ALA A 56 16.80 6.86 14.87
CA ALA A 56 17.19 8.20 15.31
C ALA A 56 16.67 8.56 16.72
N GLY A 57 15.99 7.65 17.42
CA GLY A 57 15.43 7.86 18.76
C GLY A 57 14.11 8.64 18.77
N ALA A 58 13.85 9.49 17.79
CA ALA A 58 12.60 10.22 17.60
C ALA A 58 12.45 10.69 16.15
N VAL A 59 11.25 11.19 15.80
CA VAL A 59 11.04 11.91 14.53
C VAL A 59 11.76 13.26 14.61
N PRO A 60 12.70 13.56 13.69
CA PRO A 60 13.40 14.84 13.70
C PRO A 60 12.48 16.05 13.47
N ALA A 61 12.86 17.21 14.01
CA ALA A 61 12.04 18.43 13.92
C ALA A 61 11.84 18.95 12.47
N HIS A 62 12.74 18.61 11.55
CA HIS A 62 12.62 18.96 10.13
C HIS A 62 11.69 18.03 9.34
N VAL A 63 11.16 16.96 9.97
CA VAL A 63 10.27 15.97 9.35
C VAL A 63 8.86 16.09 9.93
N THR A 64 7.87 16.27 9.06
CA THR A 64 6.45 16.26 9.42
C THR A 64 5.78 15.00 8.86
N LEU A 65 5.04 14.28 9.70
CA LEU A 65 4.32 13.07 9.30
C LEU A 65 2.83 13.35 9.18
N HIS A 66 2.21 12.95 8.07
CA HIS A 66 0.77 13.10 7.84
C HIS A 66 0.13 11.77 7.40
N SER A 67 -1.12 11.55 7.81
CA SER A 67 -1.99 10.67 7.02
C SER A 67 -2.44 11.42 5.76
N TRP A 68 -2.78 10.72 4.69
CA TRP A 68 -3.23 11.32 3.42
C TRP A 68 -4.38 12.31 3.63
N TYR A 69 -5.41 11.89 4.35
CA TYR A 69 -6.55 12.75 4.68
C TYR A 69 -6.19 13.87 5.67
N GLY A 70 -5.20 13.68 6.54
CA GLY A 70 -4.65 14.72 7.39
C GLY A 70 -3.97 15.82 6.58
N PHE A 71 -3.14 15.42 5.61
CA PHE A 71 -2.48 16.31 4.66
C PHE A 71 -3.50 17.12 3.84
N LEU A 72 -4.46 16.43 3.20
CA LEU A 72 -5.55 17.07 2.46
C LEU A 72 -6.27 18.11 3.31
N LEU A 73 -6.74 17.72 4.50
CA LEU A 73 -7.58 18.57 5.32
C LEU A 73 -6.82 19.79 5.88
N ARG A 74 -5.60 19.57 6.39
CA ARG A 74 -4.82 20.60 7.09
C ARG A 74 -4.11 21.54 6.13
N GLU A 75 -3.52 20.99 5.06
CA GLU A 75 -2.65 21.75 4.19
C GLU A 75 -3.33 22.22 2.90
N CYS A 76 -4.25 21.42 2.35
CA CYS A 76 -4.85 21.72 1.04
C CYS A 76 -6.25 22.35 1.13
N ILE A 77 -7.07 21.92 2.11
CA ILE A 77 -8.50 22.28 2.15
C ILE A 77 -8.74 23.46 3.08
N ARG A 78 -8.51 23.32 4.39
CA ARG A 78 -8.93 24.33 5.38
C ARG A 78 -8.39 25.73 5.14
N PRO A 79 -7.11 25.94 4.75
CA PRO A 79 -6.61 27.29 4.52
C PRO A 79 -7.26 27.99 3.31
N TYR A 80 -7.82 27.22 2.38
CA TYR A 80 -8.32 27.69 1.09
C TYR A 80 -9.81 27.44 0.88
N GLN A 81 -10.49 26.88 1.88
CA GLN A 81 -11.88 26.47 1.76
C GLN A 81 -12.78 27.62 1.31
N ALA A 82 -12.49 28.86 1.73
CA ALA A 82 -13.30 30.04 1.44
C ALA A 82 -13.36 30.37 -0.06
N ALA A 83 -12.38 29.92 -0.85
CA ALA A 83 -12.42 30.07 -2.30
C ALA A 83 -13.57 29.28 -2.94
N LEU A 84 -14.02 28.20 -2.28
CA LEU A 84 -15.03 27.29 -2.81
C LEU A 84 -16.30 27.23 -1.95
N CYS A 85 -16.14 27.19 -0.62
CA CYS A 85 -17.19 27.12 0.39
C CYS A 85 -16.71 27.83 1.68
N ALA A 86 -17.15 29.06 1.91
CA ALA A 86 -16.81 29.80 3.13
C ALA A 86 -17.41 29.18 4.39
N GLU A 87 -18.66 28.73 4.32
CA GLU A 87 -19.40 28.12 5.43
C GLU A 87 -20.16 26.86 4.98
N PRO A 88 -20.30 25.82 5.85
CA PRO A 88 -19.67 25.72 7.16
C PRO A 88 -18.16 25.41 7.07
N ARG A 89 -17.39 25.79 8.09
CA ARG A 89 -15.98 25.36 8.20
C ARG A 89 -15.86 23.84 8.24
N VAL A 90 -14.93 23.29 7.45
CA VAL A 90 -14.69 21.85 7.39
C VAL A 90 -13.97 21.37 8.66
N GLU A 91 -14.69 20.63 9.50
CA GLU A 91 -14.19 20.15 10.78
C GLU A 91 -13.45 18.83 10.68
N THR A 92 -13.89 17.89 9.85
CA THR A 92 -13.25 16.57 9.76
C THR A 92 -13.61 15.87 8.46
N ILE A 93 -12.97 14.73 8.22
CA ILE A 93 -13.30 13.83 7.12
C ILE A 93 -14.36 12.83 7.60
N LEU A 94 -15.44 12.73 6.84
CA LEU A 94 -16.41 11.64 6.91
C LEU A 94 -15.97 10.55 5.93
N PHE A 95 -15.44 9.46 6.49
CA PHE A 95 -15.06 8.29 5.70
C PHE A 95 -16.30 7.58 5.17
N VAL A 96 -16.37 7.40 3.86
CA VAL A 96 -17.45 6.67 3.19
C VAL A 96 -16.96 5.35 2.63
N GLU A 97 -17.80 4.32 2.76
CA GLU A 97 -17.57 3.02 2.14
C GLU A 97 -18.03 3.07 0.68
N GLY A 98 -17.08 3.00 -0.26
CA GLY A 98 -17.39 3.06 -1.68
C GLY A 98 -17.55 4.48 -2.19
N LEU A 99 -18.77 4.83 -2.62
CA LEU A 99 -19.11 6.13 -3.19
C LEU A 99 -20.15 6.81 -2.32
N THR A 100 -19.96 8.11 -2.09
CA THR A 100 -20.97 8.94 -1.45
C THR A 100 -22.28 8.89 -2.25
N ASN A 101 -23.37 8.42 -1.63
CA ASN A 101 -24.71 8.32 -2.24
C ASN A 101 -25.41 9.69 -2.47
N ASN A 102 -24.73 10.78 -2.15
CA ASN A 102 -25.24 12.13 -2.36
C ASN A 102 -25.09 12.54 -3.84
N ARG A 103 -26.22 12.80 -4.50
CA ARG A 103 -26.29 13.16 -5.92
C ARG A 103 -26.31 14.68 -6.18
N ALA A 104 -26.07 15.51 -5.16
CA ALA A 104 -25.98 16.95 -5.36
C ALA A 104 -24.91 17.26 -6.44
N PRO A 105 -25.21 18.13 -7.42
CA PRO A 105 -24.24 18.49 -8.45
C PRO A 105 -23.07 19.29 -7.85
N ARG A 106 -21.89 19.27 -8.50
CA ARG A 106 -20.69 20.01 -8.07
C ARG A 106 -20.91 21.53 -7.93
N THR A 107 -21.97 22.07 -8.55
CA THR A 107 -22.41 23.48 -8.42
C THR A 107 -23.04 23.78 -7.07
N GLN A 108 -23.65 22.80 -6.40
CA GLN A 108 -24.17 22.93 -5.04
C GLN A 108 -23.09 22.56 -4.03
N VAL A 109 -22.01 23.35 -3.98
CA VAL A 109 -20.74 23.02 -3.30
C VAL A 109 -20.94 22.41 -1.90
N ALA A 110 -21.57 23.12 -0.97
CA ALA A 110 -21.73 22.63 0.41
C ALA A 110 -22.45 21.27 0.44
N ARG A 111 -23.55 21.13 -0.30
CA ARG A 111 -24.29 19.86 -0.40
C ARG A 111 -23.49 18.78 -1.12
N HIS A 112 -22.64 19.13 -2.08
CA HIS A 112 -21.82 18.17 -2.79
C HIS A 112 -20.70 17.64 -1.90
N TYR A 113 -19.93 18.48 -1.25
CA TYR A 113 -18.72 18.04 -0.55
C TYR A 113 -18.96 17.65 0.91
N LEU A 114 -20.03 18.12 1.54
CA LEU A 114 -20.19 18.04 3.00
C LEU A 114 -21.46 17.31 3.45
N ALA A 115 -21.35 16.65 4.60
CA ALA A 115 -22.44 16.19 5.46
C ALA A 115 -22.43 17.01 6.75
N GLY A 116 -23.12 18.16 6.73
CA GLY A 116 -22.95 19.18 7.77
C GLY A 116 -21.60 19.88 7.61
N ASN A 117 -20.75 19.82 8.64
CA ASN A 117 -19.37 20.35 8.65
C ASN A 117 -18.30 19.28 8.34
N ARG A 118 -18.71 18.05 7.99
CA ARG A 118 -17.80 16.92 7.70
C ARG A 118 -17.68 16.71 6.20
N MET A 119 -16.46 16.59 5.69
CA MET A 119 -16.20 16.41 4.26
C MET A 119 -16.16 14.94 3.89
N TYR A 120 -16.87 14.55 2.83
CA TYR A 120 -16.81 13.19 2.33
C TYR A 120 -15.40 12.85 1.84
N SER A 121 -14.87 11.71 2.31
CA SER A 121 -13.50 11.27 1.99
C SER A 121 -13.27 11.11 0.48
N ASP A 122 -14.26 10.58 -0.24
CA ASP A 122 -14.22 10.37 -1.70
C ASP A 122 -14.25 11.66 -2.53
N ARG A 123 -14.49 12.83 -1.90
CA ARG A 123 -14.53 14.14 -2.55
C ARG A 123 -13.48 15.10 -2.02
N ALA A 124 -12.67 14.70 -1.04
CA ALA A 124 -11.70 15.56 -0.39
C ALA A 124 -10.60 16.04 -1.35
N ALA A 125 -10.05 15.14 -2.16
CA ALA A 125 -9.04 15.51 -3.15
C ALA A 125 -9.62 16.36 -4.29
N ASP A 126 -10.86 16.10 -4.73
CA ASP A 126 -11.55 16.97 -5.69
C ASP A 126 -11.68 18.40 -5.13
N PHE A 127 -12.09 18.54 -3.86
CA PHE A 127 -12.16 19.83 -3.20
C PHE A 127 -10.79 20.52 -3.13
N ALA A 128 -9.73 19.79 -2.78
CA ALA A 128 -8.36 20.30 -2.71
C ALA A 128 -7.86 20.81 -4.08
N VAL A 129 -8.07 20.03 -5.15
CA VAL A 129 -7.73 20.41 -6.52
C VAL A 129 -8.47 21.68 -6.93
N ARG A 130 -9.78 21.76 -6.67
CA ARG A 130 -10.58 22.96 -6.96
C ARG A 130 -10.15 24.18 -6.15
N CYS A 131 -9.73 24.02 -4.90
CA CYS A 131 -9.16 25.10 -4.11
C CYS A 131 -7.91 25.66 -4.79
N ASP A 132 -7.01 24.80 -5.28
CA ASP A 132 -5.82 25.24 -6.00
C ASP A 132 -6.17 25.96 -7.31
N GLU A 133 -7.10 25.40 -8.10
CA GLU A 133 -7.59 26.02 -9.34
C GLU A 133 -8.18 27.42 -9.10
N LEU A 134 -9.12 27.54 -8.15
CA LEU A 134 -9.83 28.80 -7.87
C LEU A 134 -8.94 29.85 -7.23
N THR A 135 -7.89 29.42 -6.54
CA THR A 135 -6.90 30.33 -5.95
C THR A 135 -5.70 30.57 -6.85
N GLN A 136 -5.70 30.04 -8.08
CA GLN A 136 -4.60 30.21 -9.05
C GLN A 136 -3.25 29.68 -8.53
N GLY A 137 -3.26 28.47 -7.96
CA GLY A 137 -2.04 27.77 -7.55
C GLY A 137 -1.56 28.08 -6.12
N GLN A 138 -2.35 28.80 -5.31
CA GLN A 138 -1.92 29.22 -3.98
C GLN A 138 -1.80 28.05 -2.99
N VAL A 139 -2.49 26.94 -3.22
CA VAL A 139 -2.33 25.73 -2.40
C VAL A 139 -0.93 25.17 -2.64
N MET A 140 -0.54 24.97 -3.90
CA MET A 140 0.80 24.48 -4.26
C MET A 140 1.89 25.45 -3.83
N ALA A 141 1.69 26.76 -3.98
CA ALA A 141 2.65 27.78 -3.58
C ALA A 141 2.96 27.73 -2.07
N ARG A 142 1.91 27.58 -1.23
CA ARG A 142 2.11 27.44 0.23
C ARG A 142 2.78 26.13 0.60
N LEU A 143 2.41 25.02 -0.05
CA LEU A 143 3.07 23.73 0.18
C LEU A 143 4.57 23.83 -0.15
N ALA A 144 4.94 24.46 -1.26
CA ALA A 144 6.33 24.71 -1.63
C ALA A 144 7.05 25.67 -0.68
N ALA A 145 6.32 26.62 -0.09
CA ALA A 145 6.85 27.48 0.97
C ALA A 145 7.06 26.75 2.30
N MET A 146 6.42 25.59 2.53
CA MET A 146 6.53 24.81 3.76
C MET A 146 7.53 23.67 3.66
N TYR A 147 7.57 22.98 2.53
CA TYR A 147 8.31 21.75 2.33
C TYR A 147 9.24 21.87 1.14
N ASP A 148 10.49 21.47 1.34
CA ASP A 148 11.45 21.32 0.25
C ASP A 148 11.26 19.96 -0.42
N GLU A 149 10.80 18.94 0.34
CA GLU A 149 10.57 17.59 -0.16
C GLU A 149 9.27 16.98 0.40
N LEU A 150 8.59 16.20 -0.43
CA LEU A 150 7.38 15.46 -0.06
C LEU A 150 7.49 14.00 -0.49
N TYR A 151 7.42 13.10 0.49
CA TYR A 151 7.47 11.66 0.26
C TYR A 151 6.07 11.07 0.45
N ILE A 152 5.55 10.38 -0.57
CA ILE A 152 4.23 9.75 -0.54
C ILE A 152 4.44 8.24 -0.58
N ASP A 153 4.19 7.58 0.56
CA ASP A 153 4.24 6.13 0.69
C ASP A 153 2.88 5.50 0.35
N GLU A 154 2.92 4.24 -0.10
CA GLU A 154 1.76 3.45 -0.53
C GLU A 154 0.92 4.15 -1.62
N VAL A 155 1.59 4.81 -2.58
CA VAL A 155 0.95 5.56 -3.67
C VAL A 155 -0.07 4.72 -4.48
N GLN A 156 0.06 3.39 -4.48
CA GLN A 156 -0.89 2.50 -5.15
C GLN A 156 -2.31 2.50 -4.54
N ASP A 157 -2.46 2.98 -3.31
CA ASP A 157 -3.77 3.09 -2.65
C ASP A 157 -4.49 4.41 -3.03
N LEU A 158 -3.80 5.35 -3.70
CA LEU A 158 -4.40 6.59 -4.20
C LEU A 158 -5.23 6.33 -5.48
N ALA A 159 -6.37 7.01 -5.60
CA ALA A 159 -7.28 6.85 -6.73
C ALA A 159 -8.05 8.14 -7.03
N GLY A 160 -8.69 8.24 -8.19
CA GLY A 160 -9.55 9.39 -8.49
C GLY A 160 -8.77 10.71 -8.49
N TYR A 161 -9.37 11.75 -7.89
CA TYR A 161 -8.76 13.08 -7.81
C TYR A 161 -7.48 13.14 -6.95
N ASP A 162 -7.16 12.09 -6.19
CA ASP A 162 -5.86 12.01 -5.52
C ASP A 162 -4.72 12.04 -6.56
N LEU A 163 -4.91 11.39 -7.71
CA LEU A 163 -3.92 11.36 -8.79
C LEU A 163 -3.79 12.71 -9.50
N ASP A 164 -4.89 13.46 -9.63
CA ASP A 164 -4.85 14.84 -10.12
C ASP A 164 -4.05 15.73 -9.16
N LEU A 165 -4.21 15.56 -7.84
CA LEU A 165 -3.44 16.29 -6.84
C LEU A 165 -1.94 15.90 -6.86
N VAL A 166 -1.62 14.61 -7.01
CA VAL A 166 -0.23 14.16 -7.16
C VAL A 166 0.41 14.78 -8.40
N GLU A 167 -0.30 14.85 -9.52
CA GLU A 167 0.21 15.50 -10.73
C GLU A 167 0.49 17.01 -10.52
N LEU A 168 -0.37 17.72 -9.78
CA LEU A 168 -0.10 19.12 -9.39
C LEU A 168 1.16 19.23 -8.52
N LEU A 169 1.35 18.32 -7.57
CA LEU A 169 2.55 18.26 -6.73
C LEU A 169 3.81 18.00 -7.55
N LEU A 170 3.76 17.09 -8.53
CA LEU A 170 4.89 16.80 -9.43
C LEU A 170 5.27 18.01 -10.30
N LYS A 171 4.31 18.89 -10.61
CA LYS A 171 4.54 20.14 -11.36
C LYS A 171 4.99 21.31 -10.47
N SER A 172 5.01 21.13 -9.15
CA SER A 172 5.41 22.17 -8.19
C SER A 172 6.93 22.27 -8.04
N ALA A 173 7.40 23.22 -7.22
CA ALA A 173 8.81 23.37 -6.88
C ALA A 173 9.31 22.38 -5.80
N ILE A 174 8.42 21.55 -5.24
CA ILE A 174 8.76 20.57 -4.21
C ILE A 174 9.39 19.35 -4.87
N ALA A 175 10.48 18.81 -4.30
CA ALA A 175 11.00 17.52 -4.75
C ALA A 175 10.11 16.37 -4.24
N ILE A 176 9.50 15.63 -5.15
CA ILE A 176 8.53 14.58 -4.82
C ILE A 176 9.17 13.20 -4.91
N THR A 177 8.95 12.35 -3.90
CA THR A 177 9.26 10.90 -3.99
C THR A 177 7.98 10.09 -3.75
N LEU A 178 7.51 9.40 -4.78
CA LEU A 178 6.39 8.47 -4.69
C LEU A 178 6.94 7.06 -4.50
N VAL A 179 6.45 6.31 -3.52
CA VAL A 179 6.86 4.91 -3.29
C VAL A 179 5.63 4.04 -3.15
N GLY A 180 5.62 2.90 -3.84
CA GLY A 180 4.48 1.99 -3.77
C GLY A 180 4.74 0.65 -4.42
N ASP A 181 3.80 -0.26 -4.22
CA ASP A 181 3.76 -1.58 -4.85
C ASP A 181 2.39 -1.78 -5.49
N THR A 182 2.31 -1.67 -6.81
CA THR A 182 1.02 -1.78 -7.53
C THR A 182 0.42 -3.19 -7.48
N ARG A 183 1.18 -4.22 -7.06
CA ARG A 183 0.67 -5.57 -6.75
C ARG A 183 -0.09 -5.62 -5.41
N GLN A 184 0.14 -4.65 -4.51
CA GLN A 184 -0.48 -4.58 -3.17
C GLN A 184 -1.66 -3.59 -3.08
N ALA A 185 -2.27 -3.23 -4.20
CA ALA A 185 -3.43 -2.32 -4.22
C ALA A 185 -4.71 -3.01 -3.70
N THR A 186 -4.76 -3.27 -2.40
CA THR A 186 -5.92 -3.85 -1.70
C THR A 186 -6.88 -2.80 -1.16
N TYR A 187 -6.42 -1.55 -1.04
CA TYR A 187 -7.22 -0.40 -0.63
C TYR A 187 -7.34 0.58 -1.79
N ALA A 188 -8.34 1.45 -1.70
CA ALA A 188 -8.47 2.63 -2.53
C ALA A 188 -8.99 3.76 -1.66
N THR A 189 -8.36 4.92 -1.73
CA THR A 189 -8.84 6.15 -1.08
C THR A 189 -10.28 6.48 -1.47
N ASN A 190 -10.65 6.26 -2.73
CA ASN A 190 -11.99 6.47 -3.25
C ASN A 190 -12.28 5.59 -4.48
N TYR A 191 -13.56 5.53 -4.85
CA TYR A 191 -14.06 4.72 -5.97
C TYR A 191 -14.64 5.57 -7.12
N ALA A 192 -14.30 6.85 -7.21
CA ALA A 192 -14.79 7.76 -8.25
C ALA A 192 -14.32 7.37 -9.67
N GLN A 193 -15.12 7.66 -10.71
CA GLN A 193 -14.81 7.28 -12.10
C GLN A 193 -13.55 7.95 -12.66
N ARG A 194 -13.18 9.12 -12.13
CA ARG A 194 -11.95 9.84 -12.52
C ARG A 194 -10.76 8.89 -12.39
N HIS A 195 -9.94 8.78 -13.44
CA HIS A 195 -8.75 7.92 -13.49
C HIS A 195 -8.98 6.44 -13.16
N SER A 196 -10.22 5.93 -13.27
CA SER A 196 -10.54 4.54 -12.90
C SER A 196 -9.76 3.48 -13.68
N GLN A 197 -9.27 3.83 -14.89
CA GLN A 197 -8.43 2.97 -15.72
C GLN A 197 -7.04 2.70 -15.11
N TYR A 198 -6.56 3.59 -14.23
CA TYR A 198 -5.24 3.52 -13.59
C TYR A 198 -5.27 2.90 -12.18
N ARG A 199 -6.31 2.14 -11.83
CA ARG A 199 -6.39 1.50 -10.51
C ARG A 199 -5.51 0.25 -10.41
N GLY A 200 -4.99 0.04 -9.21
CA GLY A 200 -4.22 -1.14 -8.86
C GLY A 200 -2.99 -1.35 -9.74
N PRO A 201 -2.81 -2.54 -10.37
CA PRO A 201 -1.62 -2.80 -11.19
C PRO A 201 -1.47 -1.81 -12.36
N ASN A 202 -2.59 -1.26 -12.86
CA ASN A 202 -2.58 -0.32 -13.99
C ASN A 202 -2.03 1.06 -13.62
N LEU A 203 -1.84 1.37 -12.33
CA LEU A 203 -1.24 2.64 -11.92
C LEU A 203 0.20 2.80 -12.46
N ALA A 204 0.90 1.69 -12.69
CA ALA A 204 2.21 1.70 -13.32
C ALA A 204 2.19 2.35 -14.71
N ALA A 205 1.09 2.24 -15.46
CA ALA A 205 0.95 2.90 -16.76
C ALA A 205 0.84 4.43 -16.62
N LEU A 206 0.20 4.93 -15.55
CA LEU A 206 0.17 6.38 -15.28
C LEU A 206 1.56 6.91 -14.95
N PHE A 207 2.35 6.15 -14.18
CA PHE A 207 3.72 6.54 -13.87
C PHE A 207 4.63 6.59 -15.10
N GLN A 208 4.43 5.68 -16.05
CA GLN A 208 5.12 5.72 -17.36
C GLN A 208 4.73 6.97 -18.16
N ILE A 209 3.46 7.37 -18.13
CA ILE A 209 3.00 8.62 -18.76
C ILE A 209 3.69 9.82 -18.11
N TRP A 210 3.65 9.92 -16.78
CA TRP A 210 4.30 11.01 -16.04
C TRP A 210 5.82 11.07 -16.29
N GLU A 211 6.49 9.91 -16.41
CA GLU A 211 7.90 9.87 -16.81
C GLU A 211 8.10 10.40 -18.24
N SER A 212 7.28 9.98 -19.20
CA SER A 212 7.37 10.43 -20.59
C SER A 212 7.09 11.93 -20.75
N ASP A 213 6.24 12.49 -19.88
CA ASP A 213 5.93 13.92 -19.81
C ASP A 213 7.03 14.72 -19.08
N GLY A 214 8.09 14.05 -18.61
CA GLY A 214 9.21 14.66 -17.89
C GLY A 214 8.87 15.07 -16.45
N LEU A 215 7.76 14.58 -15.88
CA LEU A 215 7.33 14.93 -14.53
C LEU A 215 8.13 14.20 -13.44
N CYS A 216 8.63 12.99 -13.73
CA CYS A 216 9.39 12.18 -12.77
C CYS A 216 10.34 11.19 -13.46
N GLN A 217 11.22 10.56 -12.67
CA GLN A 217 11.97 9.36 -13.07
C GLN A 217 11.34 8.12 -12.44
N LEU A 218 11.16 7.05 -13.22
CA LEU A 218 10.60 5.79 -12.76
C LEU A 218 11.72 4.77 -12.46
N ASP A 219 11.84 4.37 -11.20
CA ASP A 219 12.78 3.36 -10.75
C ASP A 219 12.06 2.11 -10.25
N HIS A 220 12.66 0.94 -10.50
CA HIS A 220 12.18 -0.33 -9.98
C HIS A 220 13.05 -0.83 -8.82
N ARG A 221 12.41 -1.24 -7.72
CA ARG A 221 13.07 -1.90 -6.57
C ARG A 221 12.54 -3.32 -6.43
N LEU A 222 13.20 -4.25 -7.11
CA LEU A 222 12.73 -5.64 -7.26
C LEU A 222 13.26 -6.61 -6.21
N ILE A 223 14.05 -6.13 -5.24
CA ILE A 223 14.61 -6.97 -4.17
C ILE A 223 13.68 -6.95 -2.95
N SER A 224 13.18 -8.11 -2.53
CA SER A 224 12.49 -8.30 -1.25
C SER A 224 13.50 -8.63 -0.15
N LEU A 225 13.64 -7.77 0.85
CA LEU A 225 14.47 -8.02 2.04
C LEU A 225 13.73 -8.85 3.11
N ARG A 226 12.50 -9.31 2.79
CA ARG A 226 11.63 -10.04 3.71
C ARG A 226 11.52 -11.51 3.31
N CYS A 227 11.01 -11.76 2.11
CA CYS A 227 10.54 -13.09 1.72
C CYS A 227 11.69 -13.91 1.15
N VAL A 228 11.77 -15.20 1.45
CA VAL A 228 12.63 -16.14 0.70
C VAL A 228 12.16 -16.27 -0.76
N GLN A 229 13.05 -16.72 -1.66
CA GLN A 229 12.78 -16.73 -3.11
C GLN A 229 11.53 -17.52 -3.50
N ALA A 230 11.28 -18.68 -2.88
CA ALA A 230 10.09 -19.49 -3.17
C ALA A 230 8.77 -18.72 -2.93
N LEU A 231 8.74 -17.83 -1.93
CA LEU A 231 7.57 -16.99 -1.66
C LEU A 231 7.44 -15.83 -2.65
N CYS A 232 8.57 -15.23 -3.04
CA CYS A 232 8.61 -14.24 -4.13
C CYS A 232 8.08 -14.84 -5.44
N ASP A 233 8.57 -16.01 -5.83
CA ASP A 233 8.17 -16.71 -7.04
C ASP A 233 6.67 -17.05 -7.03
N MET A 234 6.17 -17.60 -5.91
CA MET A 234 4.74 -17.89 -5.76
C MET A 234 3.90 -16.61 -5.89
N ALA A 235 4.28 -15.54 -5.22
CA ALA A 235 3.54 -14.28 -5.27
C ALA A 235 3.54 -13.66 -6.68
N ASP A 236 4.66 -13.72 -7.39
CA ASP A 236 4.81 -13.14 -8.72
C ASP A 236 4.06 -13.92 -9.81
N THR A 237 3.72 -15.20 -9.60
CA THR A 237 2.83 -15.93 -10.52
C THR A 237 1.46 -15.25 -10.70
N LEU A 238 1.04 -14.43 -9.73
CA LEU A 238 -0.20 -13.66 -9.80
C LEU A 238 -0.11 -12.47 -10.77
N TYR A 239 1.10 -12.09 -11.20
CA TYR A 239 1.38 -10.95 -12.06
C TYR A 239 2.46 -11.29 -13.11
N PRO A 240 2.23 -12.25 -14.02
CA PRO A 240 3.24 -12.76 -14.95
C PRO A 240 3.80 -11.70 -15.91
N GLN A 241 3.06 -10.61 -16.14
CA GLN A 241 3.46 -9.48 -16.97
C GLN A 241 4.37 -8.46 -16.26
N MET A 242 4.55 -8.57 -14.95
CA MET A 242 5.37 -7.63 -14.16
C MET A 242 6.79 -8.18 -13.92
N PRO A 243 7.79 -7.33 -13.67
CA PRO A 243 9.16 -7.79 -13.41
C PRO A 243 9.23 -8.73 -12.19
N ARG A 244 10.05 -9.78 -12.28
CA ARG A 244 10.19 -10.72 -11.15
C ARG A 244 10.88 -10.07 -9.96
N THR A 245 10.55 -10.57 -8.78
CA THR A 245 11.08 -10.19 -7.48
C THR A 245 12.21 -11.15 -7.11
N GLU A 246 13.34 -10.60 -6.72
CA GLU A 246 14.46 -11.34 -6.18
C GLU A 246 14.43 -11.26 -4.66
N SER A 247 14.76 -12.36 -4.00
CA SER A 247 14.92 -12.38 -2.55
C SER A 247 16.31 -11.89 -2.16
N GLY A 248 16.33 -10.90 -1.27
CA GLY A 248 17.51 -10.54 -0.47
C GLY A 248 17.53 -11.22 0.91
N ASN A 249 16.56 -12.09 1.20
CA ASN A 249 16.53 -12.89 2.43
C ASN A 249 17.27 -14.21 2.20
N GLY A 250 18.54 -14.27 2.62
CA GLY A 250 19.37 -15.48 2.57
C GLY A 250 19.36 -16.31 3.87
N GLU A 251 18.49 -15.99 4.83
CA GLU A 251 18.39 -16.73 6.09
C GLU A 251 17.78 -18.12 5.83
N VAL A 252 18.41 -19.17 6.34
CA VAL A 252 17.93 -20.56 6.26
C VAL A 252 17.56 -21.01 7.67
N THR A 253 16.30 -21.42 7.85
CA THR A 253 15.74 -21.80 9.16
C THR A 253 15.33 -23.27 9.22
N GLY A 254 15.48 -24.01 8.12
CA GLY A 254 15.12 -25.43 8.03
C GLY A 254 13.63 -25.66 7.72
N HIS A 255 12.83 -24.60 7.68
CA HIS A 255 11.42 -24.64 7.31
C HIS A 255 11.10 -23.46 6.38
N ASP A 256 11.70 -23.43 5.19
CA ASP A 256 11.70 -22.26 4.31
C ASP A 256 10.95 -22.56 3.01
N GLY A 257 10.07 -21.64 2.58
CA GLY A 257 9.27 -21.78 1.37
C GLY A 257 7.81 -22.18 1.61
N ILE A 258 7.29 -23.08 0.76
CA ILE A 258 5.86 -23.39 0.67
C ILE A 258 5.59 -24.77 1.28
N TYR A 259 4.65 -24.84 2.22
CA TYR A 259 4.28 -26.10 2.89
C TYR A 259 2.80 -26.41 2.76
N LEU A 260 2.46 -27.70 2.70
CA LEU A 260 1.11 -28.21 2.85
C LEU A 260 0.99 -28.92 4.18
N VAL A 261 0.01 -28.51 4.98
CA VAL A 261 -0.30 -29.10 6.28
C VAL A 261 -1.64 -29.80 6.15
N ALA A 262 -1.66 -31.11 6.38
CA ALA A 262 -2.93 -31.83 6.38
C ALA A 262 -3.82 -31.31 7.52
N PRO A 263 -5.17 -31.27 7.37
CA PRO A 263 -6.06 -30.78 8.41
C PRO A 263 -5.85 -31.46 9.78
N GLY A 264 -5.50 -32.75 9.80
CA GLY A 264 -5.19 -33.50 11.02
C GLY A 264 -3.90 -33.06 11.73
N ASP A 265 -2.97 -32.44 11.00
CA ASP A 265 -1.65 -32.06 11.49
C ASP A 265 -1.55 -30.59 11.92
N VAL A 266 -2.64 -29.82 11.79
CA VAL A 266 -2.69 -28.39 12.11
C VAL A 266 -2.26 -28.14 13.56
N ALA A 267 -2.73 -28.94 14.51
CA ALA A 267 -2.38 -28.78 15.92
C ALA A 267 -0.87 -28.94 16.16
N ALA A 268 -0.27 -29.98 15.57
CA ALA A 268 1.17 -30.22 15.66
C ALA A 268 1.96 -29.07 15.01
N TYR A 269 1.53 -28.63 13.82
CA TYR A 269 2.17 -27.52 13.11
C TYR A 269 2.11 -26.20 13.90
N MET A 270 0.98 -25.92 14.55
CA MET A 270 0.82 -24.74 15.42
C MET A 270 1.75 -24.81 16.64
N GLN A 271 1.93 -26.00 17.23
CA GLN A 271 2.82 -26.20 18.37
C GLN A 271 4.30 -26.05 17.98
N GLU A 272 4.70 -26.58 16.83
CA GLU A 272 6.10 -26.58 16.38
C GLU A 272 6.56 -25.19 15.91
N PHE A 273 5.73 -24.49 15.14
CA PHE A 273 6.15 -23.27 14.43
C PHE A 273 5.49 -21.98 14.92
N ALA A 274 4.45 -22.06 15.74
CA ALA A 274 3.64 -20.92 16.19
C ALA A 274 3.36 -19.89 15.07
N PRO A 275 2.88 -20.30 13.89
CA PRO A 275 2.70 -19.41 12.75
C PRO A 275 1.56 -18.42 12.99
N THR A 276 1.61 -17.28 12.30
CA THR A 276 0.44 -16.39 12.25
C THR A 276 -0.59 -16.96 11.29
N VAL A 277 -1.81 -17.20 11.76
CA VAL A 277 -2.90 -17.69 10.91
C VAL A 277 -3.51 -16.55 10.11
N LEU A 278 -3.53 -16.69 8.79
CA LEU A 278 -4.17 -15.76 7.87
C LEU A 278 -5.38 -16.40 7.18
N ARG A 279 -6.37 -15.57 6.86
CA ARG A 279 -7.59 -15.96 6.15
C ARG A 279 -8.06 -14.93 5.15
N HIS A 280 -8.77 -15.35 4.10
CA HIS A 280 -9.26 -14.43 3.07
C HIS A 280 -10.19 -13.35 3.65
N ASP A 281 -11.22 -13.77 4.41
CA ASP A 281 -12.13 -12.87 5.11
C ASP A 281 -12.71 -13.55 6.38
N ARG A 282 -13.52 -12.80 7.14
CA ARG A 282 -14.04 -13.26 8.45
C ARG A 282 -14.95 -14.50 8.38
N ARG A 283 -15.52 -14.82 7.21
CA ARG A 283 -16.39 -15.99 7.00
C ARG A 283 -15.59 -17.28 6.82
N GLN A 284 -14.30 -17.17 6.48
CA GLN A 284 -13.44 -18.34 6.39
C GLN A 284 -13.17 -18.88 7.79
N ALA A 285 -13.58 -20.14 8.00
CA ALA A 285 -13.28 -20.89 9.22
C ALA A 285 -11.78 -21.27 9.26
N CYS A 286 -11.24 -21.27 10.48
CA CYS A 286 -9.82 -21.57 10.77
C CYS A 286 -9.71 -22.47 12.00
N ASP A 287 -10.61 -23.45 12.14
CA ASP A 287 -10.62 -24.45 13.23
C ASP A 287 -10.53 -23.85 14.65
N GLY A 288 -11.20 -22.72 14.86
CA GLY A 288 -11.19 -22.01 16.15
C GLY A 288 -9.92 -21.21 16.45
N LEU A 289 -8.92 -21.23 15.55
CA LEU A 289 -7.67 -20.48 15.71
C LEU A 289 -7.88 -18.97 15.49
N PRO A 290 -7.21 -18.09 16.28
CA PRO A 290 -7.18 -16.66 16.01
C PRO A 290 -6.55 -16.37 14.65
N ALA A 291 -7.32 -15.73 13.76
CA ALA A 291 -6.89 -15.51 12.37
C ALA A 291 -7.07 -14.05 11.94
N VAL A 292 -6.02 -13.50 11.31
CA VAL A 292 -6.00 -12.15 10.73
C VAL A 292 -6.45 -12.23 9.27
N ASN A 293 -7.32 -11.31 8.84
CA ASN A 293 -7.74 -11.31 7.43
C ASN A 293 -6.66 -10.70 6.51
N PHE A 294 -6.67 -11.06 5.22
CA PHE A 294 -5.65 -10.62 4.25
C PHE A 294 -5.55 -9.11 4.08
N GLY A 295 -6.64 -8.35 4.28
CA GLY A 295 -6.56 -6.89 4.27
C GLY A 295 -5.83 -6.35 5.50
N GLN A 296 -6.21 -6.84 6.68
CA GLN A 296 -5.64 -6.43 7.97
C GLN A 296 -4.17 -6.80 8.17
N CYS A 297 -3.62 -7.72 7.39
CA CYS A 297 -2.21 -8.07 7.48
C CYS A 297 -1.29 -7.20 6.59
N LYS A 298 -1.83 -6.35 5.72
CA LYS A 298 -1.03 -5.41 4.92
C LYS A 298 -0.17 -4.52 5.85
N GLY A 299 1.04 -4.17 5.42
CA GLY A 299 2.06 -3.50 6.26
C GLY A 299 2.87 -4.45 7.14
N ARG A 300 2.23 -5.45 7.73
CA ARG A 300 2.86 -6.36 8.72
C ARG A 300 3.84 -7.37 8.12
N THR A 301 4.68 -7.91 8.99
CA THR A 301 5.66 -8.97 8.70
C THR A 301 5.57 -10.05 9.77
N TYR A 302 5.59 -11.32 9.38
CA TYR A 302 5.56 -12.46 10.29
C TYR A 302 6.73 -13.41 9.98
N PRO A 303 7.29 -14.13 10.97
CA PRO A 303 8.28 -15.16 10.69
C PRO A 303 7.72 -16.24 9.75
N ARG A 304 6.52 -16.74 10.09
CA ARG A 304 5.82 -17.82 9.40
C ARG A 304 4.32 -17.55 9.35
N VAL A 305 3.67 -18.02 8.30
CA VAL A 305 2.23 -17.88 8.09
C VAL A 305 1.60 -19.24 7.83
N LEU A 306 0.40 -19.47 8.39
CA LEU A 306 -0.49 -20.57 8.05
C LEU A 306 -1.77 -20.02 7.41
N ILE A 307 -2.16 -20.51 6.24
CA ILE A 307 -3.32 -20.04 5.50
C ILE A 307 -4.37 -21.15 5.40
N PHE A 308 -5.59 -20.83 5.80
CA PHE A 308 -6.76 -21.65 5.49
C PHE A 308 -7.28 -21.25 4.10
N PRO A 309 -7.17 -22.11 3.08
CA PRO A 309 -7.51 -21.74 1.73
C PRO A 309 -9.03 -21.66 1.55
N ASN A 310 -9.47 -20.63 0.83
CA ASN A 310 -10.82 -20.57 0.29
C ASN A 310 -10.88 -21.27 -1.08
N GLY A 311 -12.06 -21.40 -1.69
CA GLY A 311 -12.24 -22.08 -2.98
C GLY A 311 -11.25 -21.65 -4.09
N PRO A 312 -11.12 -20.34 -4.39
CA PRO A 312 -10.13 -19.82 -5.34
C PRO A 312 -8.69 -20.26 -5.05
N LEU A 313 -8.25 -20.15 -3.79
CA LEU A 313 -6.90 -20.53 -3.40
C LEU A 313 -6.69 -22.05 -3.48
N THR A 314 -7.67 -22.84 -3.05
CA THR A 314 -7.64 -24.30 -3.20
C THR A 314 -7.50 -24.70 -4.67
N GLN A 315 -8.20 -24.00 -5.57
CA GLN A 315 -8.07 -24.27 -7.00
C GLN A 315 -6.69 -23.88 -7.52
N TYR A 316 -6.17 -22.71 -7.14
CA TYR A 316 -4.83 -22.27 -7.50
C TYR A 316 -3.74 -23.23 -7.01
N LEU A 317 -3.84 -23.74 -5.77
CA LEU A 317 -2.92 -24.75 -5.24
C LEU A 317 -2.92 -26.02 -6.11
N ARG A 318 -4.10 -26.45 -6.55
CA ARG A 318 -4.28 -27.66 -7.36
C ARG A 318 -3.81 -27.54 -8.80
N THR A 319 -3.87 -26.34 -9.39
CA THR A 319 -3.63 -26.17 -10.84
C THR A 319 -2.48 -25.23 -11.18
N ALA A 320 -1.90 -24.52 -10.21
CA ALA A 320 -0.92 -23.45 -10.40
C ALA A 320 -1.39 -22.37 -11.40
N ASP A 321 -2.71 -22.25 -11.58
CA ASP A 321 -3.33 -21.34 -12.54
C ASP A 321 -3.75 -20.07 -11.82
N ALA A 322 -2.98 -19.00 -12.01
CA ALA A 322 -3.24 -17.69 -11.40
C ALA A 322 -4.61 -17.11 -11.79
N ALA A 323 -5.21 -17.52 -12.92
CA ALA A 323 -6.55 -17.07 -13.32
C ALA A 323 -7.66 -17.52 -12.35
N ARG A 324 -7.37 -18.46 -11.45
CA ARG A 324 -8.30 -18.94 -10.41
C ARG A 324 -8.38 -18.01 -9.21
N ILE A 325 -7.39 -17.13 -9.03
CA ILE A 325 -7.36 -16.17 -7.94
C ILE A 325 -8.24 -14.96 -8.29
N THR A 326 -9.32 -14.80 -7.55
CA THR A 326 -10.18 -13.60 -7.61
C THR A 326 -9.62 -12.54 -6.66
N ALA A 327 -9.43 -11.29 -7.10
CA ALA A 327 -8.71 -10.25 -6.35
C ALA A 327 -7.24 -10.58 -6.01
N PRO A 328 -6.36 -10.73 -7.03
CA PRO A 328 -4.92 -10.99 -6.86
C PRO A 328 -4.19 -10.16 -5.79
N PRO A 329 -4.47 -8.85 -5.60
CA PRO A 329 -3.76 -8.06 -4.60
C PRO A 329 -3.87 -8.61 -3.17
N LYS A 330 -5.00 -9.22 -2.80
CA LYS A 330 -5.19 -9.77 -1.45
C LYS A 330 -4.29 -10.99 -1.20
N TYR A 331 -4.16 -11.86 -2.20
CA TYR A 331 -3.32 -13.06 -2.10
C TYR A 331 -1.85 -12.70 -2.19
N TYR A 332 -1.50 -11.75 -3.06
CA TYR A 332 -0.14 -11.21 -3.12
C TYR A 332 0.28 -10.64 -1.77
N VAL A 333 -0.58 -9.83 -1.12
CA VAL A 333 -0.33 -9.36 0.25
C VAL A 333 -0.13 -10.55 1.19
N ALA A 334 -1.06 -11.51 1.23
CA ALA A 334 -0.99 -12.66 2.14
C ALA A 334 0.30 -13.49 1.99
N PHE A 335 0.69 -13.80 0.75
CA PHE A 335 1.87 -14.59 0.43
C PHE A 335 3.17 -13.88 0.79
N THR A 336 3.18 -12.54 0.75
CA THR A 336 4.37 -11.72 1.00
C THR A 336 4.47 -11.18 2.42
N ARG A 337 3.67 -11.68 3.37
CA ARG A 337 3.80 -11.30 4.80
C ARG A 337 4.82 -12.16 5.55
N ALA A 338 5.04 -13.39 5.12
CA ALA A 338 5.99 -14.29 5.76
C ALA A 338 7.43 -13.95 5.40
N ARG A 339 8.34 -14.11 6.36
CA ARG A 339 9.79 -14.08 6.10
C ARG A 339 10.26 -15.40 5.52
N GLN A 340 9.91 -16.49 6.19
CA GLN A 340 10.48 -17.81 5.93
C GLN A 340 9.53 -18.76 5.22
N SER A 341 8.31 -18.95 5.75
CA SER A 341 7.38 -19.91 5.14
C SER A 341 5.91 -19.51 5.17
N VAL A 342 5.22 -19.97 4.12
CA VAL A 342 3.77 -19.97 4.00
C VAL A 342 3.32 -21.42 3.92
N ALA A 343 2.54 -21.84 4.91
CA ALA A 343 1.87 -23.12 4.92
C ALA A 343 0.41 -22.97 4.53
N PHE A 344 -0.15 -23.96 3.84
CA PHE A 344 -1.57 -24.06 3.51
C PHE A 344 -2.18 -25.27 4.18
N VAL A 345 -3.33 -25.10 4.84
CA VAL A 345 -4.12 -26.22 5.37
C VAL A 345 -4.80 -26.94 4.20
N TYR A 346 -4.13 -27.95 3.65
CA TYR A 346 -4.53 -28.61 2.41
C TYR A 346 -3.90 -30.01 2.30
N ALA A 347 -4.72 -31.03 2.00
CA ALA A 347 -4.28 -32.42 1.82
C ALA A 347 -4.49 -32.95 0.39
N GLY A 348 -4.85 -32.07 -0.56
CA GLY A 348 -5.06 -32.45 -1.96
C GLY A 348 -3.79 -32.35 -2.80
N VAL A 349 -3.90 -32.72 -4.08
CA VAL A 349 -2.82 -32.54 -5.06
C VAL A 349 -2.48 -31.06 -5.20
N CYS A 350 -1.20 -30.73 -5.06
CA CYS A 350 -0.67 -29.38 -5.27
C CYS A 350 0.30 -29.37 -6.45
N THR A 351 0.20 -28.36 -7.30
CA THR A 351 1.05 -28.19 -8.47
C THR A 351 1.96 -26.96 -8.36
N LEU A 352 1.96 -26.27 -7.22
CA LEU A 352 2.89 -25.16 -7.01
C LEU A 352 4.34 -25.68 -6.99
N PRO A 353 5.26 -25.08 -7.74
CA PRO A 353 6.66 -25.47 -7.72
C PRO A 353 7.28 -25.34 -6.32
N GLY A 354 8.09 -26.33 -5.93
CA GLY A 354 8.86 -26.29 -4.68
C GLY A 354 8.04 -26.43 -3.38
N HIS A 355 6.76 -26.79 -3.45
CA HIS A 355 5.99 -27.10 -2.26
C HIS A 355 6.50 -28.37 -1.57
N GLN A 356 6.36 -28.40 -0.25
CA GLN A 356 6.73 -29.53 0.60
C GLN A 356 5.52 -29.97 1.42
N LEU A 357 5.47 -31.26 1.79
CA LEU A 357 4.50 -31.75 2.77
C LEU A 357 5.10 -31.57 4.16
N TYR A 358 4.32 -30.99 5.08
CA TYR A 358 4.66 -31.03 6.49
C TYR A 358 4.38 -32.43 7.04
N VAL A 359 5.35 -32.98 7.76
CA VAL A 359 5.25 -34.25 8.47
C VAL A 359 5.58 -33.97 9.93
N PRO A 360 4.66 -34.20 10.89
CA PRO A 360 4.94 -33.98 12.30
C PRO A 360 6.14 -34.82 12.76
N ALA A 361 6.98 -34.25 13.63
CA ALA A 361 8.10 -34.98 14.21
C ALA A 361 7.68 -36.29 14.92
N SER A 362 6.45 -36.35 15.46
CA SER A 362 5.88 -37.55 16.10
C SER A 362 5.45 -38.67 15.14
N ALA A 363 5.44 -38.43 13.82
CA ALA A 363 5.09 -39.42 12.80
C ALA A 363 6.32 -40.07 12.14
N SER A 364 7.53 -39.69 12.56
CA SER A 364 8.81 -40.15 12.00
C SER A 364 9.41 -41.35 12.77
N THR A 365 8.62 -41.99 13.62
CA THR A 365 8.90 -43.26 14.32
C THR A 365 7.94 -44.33 13.83
#